data_AF-A0AAN5YHY6-F1
#
_entry.id   AF-A0AAN5YHY6-F1
#
_cell.length_a   1.000
_cell.length_b   1.000
_cell.length_c   1.000
_cell.angle_alpha   90.00
_cell.angle_beta   90.00
_cell.angle_gamma   90.00
#
_symmetry.space_group_name_H-M   'P 1'
#
loop_
_entity.id
_entity.type
_entity.pdbx_description
1 polymer ?
#
loop_
_entity_poly.entity_id
_entity_poly.type
_entity_poly.pdbx_seq_one_letter_code
_entity_poly.pdbx_strand_id
1 'polypeptide(L)'
;MAEHVSLAEQFRPLTHPPTDLDEIANAQGILELRRFTSDDAWAIGCELRSRLRHHSKGAAIGIFGPYFTTAAAPQVLFHATTKPGVPPDNDTWIARKVRTVLRFGVSTWEMHWRFAGDEDAFRAKNGFGDQEAGQYAIWGGGVPIKVQGVEGIVAVVAISG
;
A
#
# COMPACT_ATOMS: atom_id res chain seq x y z
N MET A 1 -33.76 -24.76 14.05
CA MET A 1 -33.62 -23.30 13.98
C MET A 1 -32.15 -23.00 14.22
N ALA A 2 -31.39 -22.80 13.16
CA ALA A 2 -29.95 -22.54 13.25
C ALA A 2 -29.75 -21.09 13.70
N GLU A 3 -29.01 -20.90 14.78
CA GLU A 3 -28.57 -19.59 15.25
C GLU A 3 -27.78 -18.90 14.15
N HIS A 4 -28.37 -17.83 13.63
CA HIS A 4 -27.72 -16.90 12.74
C HIS A 4 -26.72 -16.10 13.58
N VAL A 5 -25.51 -16.62 13.77
CA VAL A 5 -24.41 -15.86 14.35
C VAL A 5 -24.08 -14.74 13.38
N SER A 6 -24.66 -13.57 13.64
CA SER A 6 -24.28 -12.31 13.01
C SER A 6 -22.83 -12.02 13.37
N LEU A 7 -21.92 -12.37 12.47
CA LEU A 7 -20.55 -11.85 12.41
C LEU A 7 -20.63 -10.38 11.97
N ALA A 8 -21.23 -9.52 12.79
CA ALA A 8 -20.88 -8.11 12.73
C ALA A 8 -19.43 -8.04 13.17
N GLU A 9 -18.51 -7.98 12.21
CA GLU A 9 -17.09 -7.73 12.47
C GLU A 9 -16.98 -6.57 13.44
N GLN A 10 -16.57 -6.86 14.68
CA GLN A 10 -16.36 -5.82 15.68
C GLN A 10 -15.33 -4.84 15.12
N PHE A 11 -15.75 -3.58 14.98
CA PHE A 11 -14.87 -2.51 14.53
C PHE A 11 -13.61 -2.48 15.41
N ARG A 12 -12.47 -2.85 14.83
CA ARG A 12 -11.16 -2.77 15.48
C ARG A 12 -10.46 -1.48 15.05
N PRO A 13 -10.26 -0.51 15.97
CA PRO A 13 -9.56 0.72 15.66
C PRO A 13 -8.21 0.46 15.00
N LEU A 14 -7.82 1.33 14.08
CA LEU A 14 -6.46 1.31 13.54
C LEU A 14 -5.49 1.67 14.66
N THR A 15 -4.47 0.85 14.85
CA THR A 15 -3.36 1.15 15.75
C THR A 15 -2.28 1.92 15.00
N HIS A 16 -1.47 2.67 15.73
CA HIS A 16 -0.28 3.26 15.13
C HIS A 16 0.68 2.16 14.65
N PRO A 17 1.23 2.27 13.43
CA PRO A 17 2.25 1.34 12.97
C PRO A 17 3.54 1.51 13.80
N PRO A 18 4.34 0.45 13.95
CA PRO A 18 5.65 0.57 14.60
C PRO A 18 6.55 1.56 13.86
N THR A 19 7.48 2.17 14.57
CA THR A 19 8.44 3.15 14.03
C THR A 19 9.87 2.64 13.98
N ASP A 20 10.15 1.56 14.73
CA ASP A 20 11.43 0.87 14.68
C ASP A 20 11.57 0.07 13.38
N LEU A 21 12.75 0.14 12.76
CA LEU A 21 12.98 -0.46 11.44
C LEU A 21 12.92 -1.99 11.48
N ASP A 22 13.37 -2.63 12.56
CA ASP A 22 13.33 -4.08 12.70
C ASP A 22 11.88 -4.54 12.94
N GLU A 23 11.12 -3.82 13.75
CA GLU A 23 9.68 -4.09 13.94
C GLU A 23 8.88 -3.94 12.64
N ILE A 24 9.15 -2.88 11.86
CA ILE A 24 8.51 -2.66 10.56
C ILE A 24 8.85 -3.81 9.60
N ALA A 25 10.14 -4.14 9.46
CA ALA A 25 10.59 -5.21 8.58
C ALA A 25 9.97 -6.57 8.98
N ASN A 26 9.90 -6.87 10.28
CA ASN A 26 9.26 -8.07 10.80
C ASN A 26 7.76 -8.11 10.48
N ALA A 27 7.03 -7.01 10.72
CA ALA A 27 5.60 -6.92 10.40
C ALA A 27 5.33 -7.15 8.91
N GLN A 28 6.23 -6.67 8.03
CA GLN A 28 6.13 -6.88 6.59
C GLN A 28 6.52 -8.30 6.16
N GLY A 29 7.52 -8.92 6.80
CA GLY A 29 7.93 -10.30 6.52
C GLY A 29 6.85 -11.33 6.86
N ILE A 30 6.01 -11.03 7.85
CA ILE A 30 4.85 -11.88 8.21
C ILE A 30 3.75 -11.83 7.12
N LEU A 31 3.74 -10.79 6.26
CA LEU A 31 2.74 -10.58 5.22
C LEU A 31 3.11 -11.30 3.91
N GLU A 32 3.45 -12.60 3.98
CA GLU A 32 3.63 -13.46 2.81
C GLU A 32 2.39 -14.34 2.58
N LEU A 33 1.76 -14.17 1.42
CA LEU A 33 0.55 -14.91 1.06
C LEU A 33 0.90 -16.25 0.41
N ARG A 34 0.00 -17.24 0.53
CA ARG A 34 0.13 -18.51 -0.21
C ARG A 34 -0.25 -18.40 -1.68
N ARG A 35 -1.14 -17.46 -2.01
CA ARG A 35 -1.60 -17.16 -3.38
C ARG A 35 -2.04 -15.70 -3.44
N PHE A 36 -2.05 -15.14 -4.64
CA PHE A 36 -2.65 -13.84 -4.90
C PHE A 36 -3.23 -13.80 -6.31
N THR A 37 -4.51 -13.44 -6.42
CA THR A 37 -5.29 -13.37 -7.66
C THR A 37 -6.11 -12.09 -7.69
N SER A 38 -6.77 -11.79 -8.82
CA SER A 38 -7.71 -10.67 -8.92
C SER A 38 -8.87 -10.77 -7.91
N ASP A 39 -9.31 -11.98 -7.56
CA ASP A 39 -10.35 -12.20 -6.56
C ASP A 39 -9.88 -11.83 -5.15
N ASP A 40 -8.61 -12.13 -4.83
CA ASP A 40 -8.00 -11.72 -3.57
C ASP A 40 -7.84 -10.20 -3.52
N ALA A 41 -7.42 -9.58 -4.63
CA ALA A 41 -7.33 -8.12 -4.74
C ALA A 41 -8.71 -7.46 -4.50
N TRP A 42 -9.77 -7.99 -5.11
CA TRP A 42 -11.13 -7.49 -4.89
C TRP A 42 -11.56 -7.62 -3.43
N ALA A 43 -11.39 -8.79 -2.83
CA ALA A 43 -11.77 -9.04 -1.43
C ALA A 43 -11.02 -8.13 -0.46
N ILE A 44 -9.69 -8.01 -0.60
CA ILE A 44 -8.85 -7.12 0.20
C ILE A 44 -9.27 -5.67 0.02
N GLY A 45 -9.51 -5.23 -1.22
CA GLY A 45 -9.94 -3.86 -1.51
C GLY A 45 -11.28 -3.51 -0.87
N CYS A 46 -12.26 -4.41 -0.96
CA CYS A 46 -13.56 -4.26 -0.31
C CYS A 46 -13.41 -4.14 1.22
N GLU A 47 -12.58 -4.98 1.83
CA GLU A 47 -12.35 -4.97 3.28
C GLU A 47 -11.67 -3.67 3.74
N LEU A 48 -10.60 -3.26 3.04
CA LEU A 48 -9.93 -1.98 3.30
C LEU A 48 -10.90 -0.81 3.20
N ARG A 49 -11.76 -0.81 2.17
CA ARG A 49 -12.76 0.25 1.99
C ARG A 49 -13.81 0.24 3.10
N SER A 50 -14.31 -0.93 3.48
CA SER A 50 -15.25 -1.11 4.59
C SER A 50 -14.68 -0.53 5.88
N ARG A 51 -13.44 -0.92 6.21
CA ARG A 51 -12.76 -0.50 7.42
C ARG A 51 -12.45 1.00 7.45
N LEU A 52 -11.95 1.55 6.34
CA LEU A 52 -11.57 2.96 6.25
C LEU A 52 -12.76 3.92 6.14
N ARG A 53 -13.96 3.43 5.80
CA ARG A 53 -15.18 4.26 5.79
C ARG A 53 -15.54 4.84 7.15
N HIS A 54 -15.16 4.16 8.23
CA HIS A 54 -15.38 4.61 9.60
C HIS A 54 -14.35 5.65 10.07
N HIS A 55 -13.27 5.85 9.32
CA HIS A 55 -12.25 6.85 9.62
C HIS A 55 -12.79 8.27 9.34
N SER A 56 -12.31 9.30 10.03
CA SER A 56 -12.81 10.68 9.87
C SER A 56 -12.54 11.24 8.46
N LYS A 57 -11.29 11.12 7.99
CA LYS A 57 -10.84 11.53 6.65
C LYS A 57 -11.19 10.51 5.57
N GLY A 58 -11.52 11.00 4.37
CA GLY A 58 -11.69 10.18 3.17
C GLY A 58 -10.35 9.87 2.51
N ALA A 59 -10.24 8.72 1.85
CA ALA A 59 -9.02 8.24 1.20
C ALA A 59 -9.33 7.53 -0.13
N ALA A 60 -8.33 7.45 -1.00
CA ALA A 60 -8.31 6.56 -2.16
C ALA A 60 -7.50 5.30 -1.83
N ILE A 61 -7.92 4.17 -2.41
CA ILE A 61 -7.31 2.85 -2.26
C ILE A 61 -7.05 2.32 -3.66
N GLY A 62 -5.85 1.80 -3.90
CA GLY A 62 -5.50 1.11 -5.13
C GLY A 62 -4.75 -0.19 -4.85
N ILE A 63 -5.02 -1.22 -5.64
CA ILE A 63 -4.28 -2.49 -5.65
C ILE A 63 -3.84 -2.76 -7.09
N PHE A 64 -2.53 -2.92 -7.29
CA PHE A 64 -1.92 -2.96 -8.60
C PHE A 64 -1.09 -4.24 -8.78
N GLY A 65 -1.22 -4.91 -9.91
CA GLY A 65 -0.51 -6.14 -10.29
C GLY A 65 -1.17 -6.85 -11.49
N PRO A 66 -0.64 -7.97 -11.99
CA PRO A 66 0.68 -8.51 -11.71
C PRO A 66 1.79 -7.63 -12.31
N TYR A 67 2.99 -7.67 -11.72
CA TYR A 67 4.16 -6.95 -12.21
C TYR A 67 5.14 -7.94 -12.82
N PHE A 68 5.14 -8.09 -14.15
CA PHE A 68 6.08 -8.98 -14.83
C PHE A 68 7.18 -8.26 -15.62
N THR A 69 7.06 -6.96 -15.96
CA THR A 69 8.13 -6.26 -16.67
C THR A 69 8.16 -4.76 -16.37
N THR A 70 9.36 -4.20 -16.43
CA THR A 70 9.72 -2.83 -16.03
C THR A 70 9.24 -1.72 -16.98
N ALA A 71 8.58 -2.06 -18.09
CA ALA A 71 8.22 -1.10 -19.13
C ALA A 71 6.75 -0.64 -19.07
N ALA A 72 5.85 -1.45 -18.50
CA ALA A 72 4.43 -1.12 -18.41
C ALA A 72 4.05 -0.69 -16.99
N ALA A 73 3.15 0.29 -16.88
CA ALA A 73 2.50 0.58 -15.61
C ALA A 73 1.78 -0.68 -15.10
N PRO A 74 1.79 -0.95 -13.78
CA PRO A 74 1.12 -2.13 -13.25
C PRO A 74 -0.39 -2.04 -13.51
N GLN A 75 -1.01 -3.18 -13.83
CA GLN A 75 -2.45 -3.25 -14.05
C GLN A 75 -3.21 -2.92 -12.76
N VAL A 76 -4.29 -2.17 -12.87
CA VAL A 76 -5.20 -1.90 -11.74
C VAL A 76 -6.09 -3.11 -11.52
N LEU A 77 -5.98 -3.73 -10.35
CA LEU A 77 -6.83 -4.86 -9.93
C LEU A 77 -8.01 -4.39 -9.07
N PHE A 78 -7.81 -3.31 -8.31
CA PHE A 78 -8.85 -2.67 -7.51
C PHE A 78 -8.56 -1.17 -7.38
N HIS A 79 -9.61 -0.34 -7.45
CA HIS A 79 -9.54 1.07 -7.12
C HIS A 79 -10.87 1.54 -6.53
N ALA A 80 -10.83 2.28 -5.43
CA ALA A 80 -12.01 2.90 -4.86
C ALA A 80 -11.66 4.07 -3.95
N THR A 81 -12.60 5.01 -3.82
CA THR A 81 -12.61 6.01 -2.75
C THR A 81 -13.44 5.52 -1.56
N THR A 82 -13.05 5.92 -0.35
CA THR A 82 -13.75 5.55 0.88
C THR A 82 -15.00 6.40 1.10
N LYS A 83 -15.02 7.65 0.64
CA LYS A 83 -16.13 8.61 0.83
C LYS A 83 -16.31 9.53 -0.39
N PRO A 84 -17.48 10.16 -0.57
CA PRO A 84 -17.64 11.27 -1.50
C PRO A 84 -16.69 12.42 -1.17
N GLY A 85 -16.20 13.13 -2.20
CA GLY A 85 -15.34 14.30 -2.03
C GLY A 85 -13.85 14.01 -1.84
N VAL A 86 -13.40 12.76 -1.97
CA VAL A 86 -11.96 12.42 -2.01
C VAL A 86 -11.32 13.07 -3.26
N PRO A 87 -10.30 13.94 -3.10
CA PRO A 87 -9.67 14.62 -4.21
C PRO A 87 -8.90 13.67 -5.15
N PRO A 88 -8.82 13.97 -6.46
CA PRO A 88 -8.08 13.17 -7.43
C PRO A 88 -6.56 13.18 -7.20
N ASP A 89 -6.01 14.18 -6.49
CA ASP A 89 -4.57 14.22 -6.16
C ASP A 89 -4.09 12.98 -5.39
N ASN A 90 -5.00 12.30 -4.67
CA ASN A 90 -4.69 11.04 -3.99
C ASN A 90 -4.22 9.95 -4.96
N ASP A 91 -4.65 9.96 -6.23
CA ASP A 91 -4.19 9.02 -7.23
C ASP A 91 -2.73 9.29 -7.64
N THR A 92 -2.30 10.56 -7.65
CA THR A 92 -0.89 10.94 -7.81
C THR A 92 -0.04 10.40 -6.67
N TRP A 93 -0.49 10.55 -5.43
CA TRP A 93 0.19 10.00 -4.25
C TRP A 93 0.23 8.47 -4.26
N ILE A 94 -0.86 7.82 -4.66
CA ILE A 94 -0.90 6.36 -4.85
C ILE A 94 0.16 5.94 -5.88
N ALA A 95 0.20 6.57 -7.05
CA ALA A 95 1.17 6.25 -8.09
C ALA A 95 2.62 6.41 -7.61
N ARG A 96 2.91 7.48 -6.86
CA ARG A 96 4.24 7.72 -6.25
C ARG A 96 4.62 6.63 -5.24
N LYS A 97 3.69 6.23 -4.37
CA LYS A 97 3.91 5.17 -3.38
C LYS A 97 4.13 3.81 -4.05
N VAL A 98 3.35 3.50 -5.09
CA VAL A 98 3.50 2.27 -5.87
C VAL A 98 4.88 2.19 -6.51
N ARG A 99 5.37 3.29 -7.12
CA ARG A 99 6.72 3.35 -7.70
C ARG A 99 7.81 3.11 -6.67
N THR A 100 7.71 3.69 -5.47
CA THR A 100 8.64 3.43 -4.37
C THR A 100 8.64 1.95 -3.98
N VAL A 101 7.46 1.36 -3.75
CA VAL A 101 7.37 -0.05 -3.32
C VAL A 101 7.96 -0.99 -4.37
N LEU A 102 7.61 -0.80 -5.65
CA LEU A 102 8.11 -1.64 -6.75
C LEU A 102 9.62 -1.52 -6.94
N ARG A 103 10.19 -0.32 -6.81
CA ARG A 103 11.63 -0.10 -6.99
C ARG A 103 12.46 -0.66 -5.84
N PHE A 104 12.00 -0.49 -4.60
CA PHE A 104 12.82 -0.75 -3.42
C PHE A 104 12.46 -2.03 -2.66
N GLY A 105 11.37 -2.71 -3.02
CA GLY A 105 11.02 -3.99 -2.40
C GLY A 105 10.39 -3.89 -1.00
N VAL A 106 10.18 -2.66 -0.50
CA VAL A 106 9.78 -2.36 0.88
C VAL A 106 8.59 -1.41 0.93
N SER A 107 7.95 -1.27 2.10
CA SER A 107 6.82 -0.35 2.24
C SER A 107 7.30 1.10 2.18
N THR A 108 6.42 2.01 1.81
CA THR A 108 6.75 3.44 1.91
C THR A 108 6.93 3.90 3.35
N TRP A 109 6.38 3.17 4.33
CA TRP A 109 6.57 3.45 5.75
C TRP A 109 7.97 3.04 6.23
N GLU A 110 8.49 1.90 5.77
CA GLU A 110 9.87 1.52 6.03
C GLU A 110 10.83 2.53 5.38
N MET A 111 10.54 2.93 4.14
CA MET A 111 11.33 3.95 3.45
C MET A 111 11.31 5.29 4.18
N HIS A 112 10.16 5.68 4.75
CA HIS A 112 10.06 6.87 5.60
C HIS A 112 11.11 6.86 6.71
N TRP A 113 11.16 5.77 7.49
CA TRP A 113 12.03 5.68 8.65
C TRP A 113 13.50 5.47 8.30
N ARG A 114 13.80 4.85 7.15
CA ARG A 114 15.18 4.78 6.62
C ARG A 114 15.78 6.16 6.32
N PHE A 115 14.93 7.16 6.09
CA PHE A 115 15.32 8.52 5.73
C PHE A 115 14.81 9.57 6.73
N ALA A 116 14.23 9.15 7.86
CA ALA A 116 13.60 10.05 8.83
C ALA A 116 12.58 11.04 8.21
N GLY A 117 11.89 10.64 7.14
CA GLY A 117 10.96 11.47 6.40
C GLY A 117 11.59 12.53 5.47
N ASP A 118 12.91 12.52 5.30
CA ASP A 118 13.64 13.46 4.44
C ASP A 118 13.64 12.99 2.97
N GLU A 119 12.75 13.58 2.16
CA GLU A 119 12.67 13.31 0.73
C GLU A 119 13.89 13.85 -0.05
N ASP A 120 14.60 14.86 0.45
CA ASP A 120 15.81 15.37 -0.18
C ASP A 120 17.00 14.44 0.04
N ALA A 121 17.14 13.91 1.26
CA ALA A 121 18.13 12.88 1.56
C ALA A 121 17.85 11.60 0.74
N PHE A 122 16.58 11.24 0.58
CA PHE A 122 16.14 10.14 -0.28
C PHE A 122 16.50 10.39 -1.76
N ARG A 123 16.18 11.58 -2.29
CA ARG A 123 16.54 12.00 -3.65
C ARG A 123 18.05 11.92 -3.87
N ALA A 124 18.83 12.50 -2.97
CA ALA A 124 20.29 12.56 -3.07
C ALA A 124 20.93 11.16 -3.01
N LYS A 125 20.51 10.31 -2.06
CA LYS A 125 21.06 8.96 -1.90
C LYS A 125 20.76 8.04 -3.09
N ASN A 126 19.63 8.25 -3.77
CA ASN A 126 19.23 7.44 -4.92
C ASN A 126 19.59 8.05 -6.28
N GLY A 127 20.27 9.21 -6.30
CA GLY A 127 20.76 9.85 -7.52
C GLY A 127 19.66 10.39 -8.43
N PHE A 128 18.50 10.76 -7.89
CA PHE A 128 17.37 11.26 -8.68
C PHE A 128 17.59 12.71 -9.11
N GLY A 129 17.31 12.98 -10.39
CA GLY A 129 17.06 14.34 -10.85
C GLY A 129 15.76 14.88 -10.28
N ASP A 130 15.56 16.20 -10.32
CA ASP A 130 14.43 16.86 -9.67
C ASP A 130 13.06 16.37 -10.20
N GLN A 131 12.96 16.14 -11.52
CA GLN A 131 11.74 15.60 -12.13
C GLN A 131 11.50 14.12 -11.82
N GLU A 132 12.56 13.34 -11.58
CA GLU A 132 12.43 11.93 -11.21
C GLU A 132 12.01 11.81 -9.74
N ALA A 133 12.55 12.65 -8.85
CA ALA A 133 12.25 12.64 -7.43
C ALA A 133 10.74 12.74 -7.15
N GLY A 134 10.04 13.61 -7.88
CA GLY A 134 8.58 13.80 -7.76
C GLY A 134 7.74 12.56 -8.13
N GLN A 135 8.35 11.55 -8.75
CA GLN A 135 7.69 10.29 -9.10
C GLN A 135 7.66 9.27 -7.96
N TYR A 136 8.36 9.55 -6.86
CA TYR A 136 8.45 8.67 -5.70
C TYR A 136 7.90 9.39 -4.46
N ALA A 137 7.41 8.62 -3.50
CA ALA A 137 7.01 9.13 -2.19
C ALA A 137 7.48 8.15 -1.12
N ILE A 138 7.95 8.70 0.00
CA ILE A 138 8.36 7.92 1.18
C ILE A 138 7.40 8.13 2.35
N TRP A 139 6.19 8.62 2.08
CA TRP A 139 5.13 8.73 3.07
C TRP A 139 4.31 7.45 3.12
N GLY A 140 3.95 7.01 4.33
CA GLY A 140 3.26 5.75 4.58
C GLY A 140 2.00 5.55 3.72
N GLY A 141 1.69 4.29 3.42
CA GLY A 141 0.48 3.90 2.71
C GLY A 141 0.70 2.97 1.51
N GLY A 142 1.95 2.75 1.07
CA GLY A 142 2.29 1.72 0.08
C GLY A 142 2.86 0.47 0.73
N VAL A 143 2.32 -0.71 0.44
CA VAL A 143 2.70 -2.00 1.04
C VAL A 143 2.87 -3.07 -0.06
N PRO A 144 4.00 -3.79 -0.10
CA PRO A 144 4.21 -4.88 -1.06
C PRO A 144 3.36 -6.11 -0.70
N ILE A 145 2.83 -6.79 -1.71
CA ILE A 145 2.26 -8.13 -1.61
C ILE A 145 3.30 -9.11 -2.16
N LYS A 146 3.66 -10.09 -1.34
CA LYS A 146 4.57 -11.19 -1.67
C LYS A 146 3.83 -12.52 -1.60
N VAL A 147 4.24 -13.47 -2.43
CA VAL A 147 3.69 -14.83 -2.44
C VAL A 147 4.82 -15.82 -2.16
N GLN A 148 4.57 -16.79 -1.29
CA GLN A 148 5.51 -17.82 -0.92
C GLN A 148 6.03 -18.56 -2.16
N GLY A 149 7.36 -18.69 -2.27
CA GLY A 149 8.02 -19.34 -3.40
C GLY A 149 8.02 -18.53 -4.70
N VAL A 150 7.48 -17.31 -4.71
CA VAL A 150 7.59 -16.37 -5.83
C VAL A 150 8.64 -15.32 -5.49
N GLU A 151 9.62 -15.16 -6.36
CA GLU A 151 10.63 -14.12 -6.19
C GLU A 151 10.01 -12.72 -6.41
N GLY A 152 10.24 -11.82 -5.45
CA GLY A 152 9.87 -10.42 -5.57
C GLY A 152 8.42 -10.09 -5.21
N ILE A 153 7.96 -8.93 -5.70
CA ILE A 153 6.63 -8.37 -5.40
C ILE A 153 5.67 -8.79 -6.50
N VAL A 154 4.52 -9.37 -6.14
CA VAL A 154 3.48 -9.75 -7.09
C VAL A 154 2.42 -8.65 -7.29
N ALA A 155 2.20 -7.82 -6.27
CA ALA A 155 1.27 -6.70 -6.30
C ALA A 155 1.60 -5.65 -5.23
N VAL A 156 1.00 -4.47 -5.33
CA VAL A 156 1.15 -3.39 -4.34
C VAL A 156 -0.22 -2.91 -3.91
N VAL A 157 -0.43 -2.78 -2.59
CA VAL A 157 -1.54 -2.04 -2.01
C VAL A 157 -1.06 -0.62 -1.72
N ALA A 158 -1.82 0.39 -2.15
CA ALA A 158 -1.53 1.78 -1.90
C ALA A 158 -2.77 2.55 -1.43
N ILE A 159 -2.62 3.36 -0.38
CA ILE A 159 -3.69 4.18 0.21
C ILE A 159 -3.19 5.63 0.35
N SER A 160 -4.05 6.61 0.05
CA SER A 160 -3.78 8.04 0.24
C SER A 160 -5.03 8.80 0.71
N GLY A 161 -4.90 9.65 1.74
CA GLY A 161 -5.97 10.49 2.30
C GLY A 161 -5.64 11.05 3.69
#